data_AF-A0A943GJV3-F1
#
_entry.id   AF-A0A943GJV3-F1
#
_cell.length_a   1.000
_cell.length_b   1.000
_cell.length_c   1.000
_cell.angle_alpha   90.00
_cell.angle_beta   90.00
_cell.angle_gamma   90.00
#
_symmetry.space_group_name_H-M   'P 1'
#
loop_
_entity.id
_entity.type
_entity.pdbx_description
1 polymer ?
#
loop_
_entity_poly.entity_id
_entity_poly.type
_entity_poly.pdbx_seq_one_letter_code
_entity_poly.pdbx_strand_id
1 'polypeptide(L)' 'MDNILKEYIEKLKSVDTVEEYEVFISNLNQMMKQESYKNDIIQNIRSKQKYMVNKFSKESTRENMLKAKENLQTSKS' A
#
# COMPACT_ATOMS: atom_id res chain seq x y z
N MET A 1 26.73 -1.96 11.05
CA MET A 1 25.68 -2.52 10.17
C MET A 1 24.52 -1.57 10.30
N ASP A 2 24.47 -0.57 9.42
CA ASP A 2 23.41 0.43 9.44
C ASP A 2 22.07 -0.26 9.36
N ASN A 3 21.13 0.23 10.16
CA ASN A 3 19.84 -0.40 10.36
C ASN A 3 18.99 -0.16 9.10
N ILE A 4 19.22 -0.97 8.06
CA ILE A 4 18.55 -0.92 6.75
C ILE A 4 17.02 -0.85 6.92
N LEU A 5 16.48 -1.55 7.91
CA LEU A 5 15.05 -1.47 8.28
C LEU A 5 14.60 -0.06 8.67
N LYS A 6 15.45 0.71 9.36
CA LYS A 6 15.17 2.09 9.76
C LYS A 6 15.08 3.02 8.55
N GLU A 7 15.95 2.87 7.56
CA GLU A 7 15.86 3.63 6.31
C GLU A 7 14.58 3.32 5.54
N TYR A 8 14.14 2.05 5.55
CA TYR A 8 12.88 1.65 4.93
C TYR A 8 11.65 2.23 5.66
N ILE A 9 11.70 2.30 6.99
CA ILE A 9 10.63 2.94 7.78
C ILE A 9 10.56 4.44 7.46
N GLU A 10 11.70 5.12 7.33
CA GLU A 10 11.71 6.54 6.95
C GLU A 10 11.23 6.74 5.51
N LYS A 11 11.66 5.91 4.55
CA LYS A 11 11.16 5.94 3.18
C LYS A 11 9.66 5.71 3.09
N LEU A 12 9.10 4.79 3.88
CA LEU A 12 7.67 4.51 3.90
C LEU A 12 6.85 5.74 4.31
N LYS A 13 7.38 6.60 5.20
CA LYS A 13 6.70 7.84 5.61
C LYS A 13 6.66 8.89 4.51
N SER A 14 7.54 8.78 3.51
CA SER A 14 7.63 9.68 2.35
C SER A 14 6.89 9.16 1.11
N VAL A 15 6.20 8.02 1.21
CA VAL A 15 5.41 7.47 0.11
C VAL A 15 4.04 8.15 0.10
N ASP A 16 3.77 8.93 -0.95
CA ASP A 16 2.55 9.73 -1.07
C ASP A 16 1.59 9.20 -2.14
N THR A 17 2.05 8.29 -3.01
CA THR A 17 1.24 7.71 -4.09
C THR A 17 1.15 6.18 -4.02
N VAL A 18 0.12 5.62 -4.67
CA VAL A 18 -0.09 4.17 -4.75
C VAL A 18 1.01 3.52 -5.58
N GLU A 19 1.41 4.14 -6.68
CA GLU A 19 2.49 3.66 -7.54
C GLU A 19 3.83 3.60 -6.79
N GLU A 20 4.18 4.63 -6.01
CA GLU A 20 5.37 4.64 -5.17
C GLU A 20 5.30 3.57 -4.07
N TYR A 21 4.12 3.35 -3.49
CA TYR A 21 3.91 2.28 -2.52
C TYR A 21 4.14 0.90 -3.14
N GLU A 22 3.62 0.63 -4.33
CA GLU A 22 3.81 -0.66 -5.02
C GLU A 22 5.29 -0.93 -5.32
N VAL A 23 6.02 0.08 -5.82
CA VAL A 23 7.47 -0.03 -6.07
C VAL A 23 8.24 -0.24 -4.76
N PHE A 24 7.91 0.51 -3.71
CA PHE A 24 8.53 0.37 -2.39
C PHE A 24 8.37 -1.05 -1.83
N ILE A 25 7.14 -1.59 -1.91
CA ILE A 25 6.81 -2.93 -1.42
C ILE A 25 7.53 -4.04 -2.22
N SER A 26 7.68 -3.87 -3.54
CA SER A 26 8.45 -4.78 -4.37
C SER A 26 9.93 -4.85 -3.93
N ASN A 27 10.55 -3.68 -3.74
CA ASN A 27 11.95 -3.57 -3.31
C ASN A 27 12.16 -4.14 -1.90
N LEU A 28 11.24 -3.85 -0.96
CA LEU A 28 11.29 -4.41 0.39
C LEU A 28 11.20 -5.95 0.37
N ASN A 29 10.32 -6.51 -0.45
CA ASN A 29 10.18 -7.96 -0.57
C ASN A 29 11.41 -8.64 -1.19
N GLN A 30 12.10 -7.99 -2.13
CA GLN A 30 13.36 -8.50 -2.68
C GLN A 30 14.49 -8.47 -1.64
N MET A 31 14.63 -7.35 -0.93
CA MET A 31 15.67 -7.20 0.09
C MET A 31 15.47 -8.19 1.25
N MET A 32 14.24 -8.37 1.73
CA MET A 32 13.98 -9.33 2.81
C MET A 32 14.35 -10.77 2.45
N LYS A 33 14.23 -11.13 1.16
CA LYS A 33 14.69 -12.43 0.66
C LYS A 33 16.22 -12.52 0.61
N GLN A 34 16.90 -11.44 0.20
CA GLN A 34 18.36 -11.39 0.11
C GLN A 34 19.03 -11.44 1.49
N GLU A 35 18.49 -10.70 2.46
CA GLU A 35 18.98 -10.65 3.85
C GLU A 35 18.57 -11.87 4.70
N SER A 36 17.94 -12.89 4.10
CA SER A 36 17.48 -14.11 4.77
C SER A 36 16.65 -13.85 6.04
N TYR A 37 15.80 -12.82 6.02
CA TYR A 37 14.88 -12.58 7.13
C TYR A 37 13.99 -13.79 7.36
N LYS A 38 13.65 -14.05 8.64
CA LYS A 38 12.77 -15.16 9.01
C LYS A 38 11.48 -15.10 8.19
N ASN A 39 11.08 -16.25 7.64
CA ASN A 39 9.93 -16.36 6.74
C ASN A 39 8.65 -15.82 7.40
N ASP A 40 8.51 -15.97 8.70
CA ASP A 40 7.41 -15.47 9.54
C ASP A 40 7.26 -13.94 9.44
N ILE A 41 8.37 -13.20 9.38
CA ILE A 41 8.38 -11.74 9.19
C ILE A 41 7.91 -11.38 7.77
N ILE A 42 8.41 -12.11 6.77
CA ILE A 42 8.04 -11.93 5.36
C ILE A 42 6.53 -12.18 5.15
N GLN A 43 5.98 -13.23 5.76
CA GLN A 43 4.55 -13.55 5.65
C GLN A 43 3.67 -12.51 6.35
N ASN A 44 4.10 -11.99 7.50
CA ASN A 44 3.37 -10.92 8.19
C ASN A 44 3.29 -9.65 7.32
N ILE A 45 4.41 -9.23 6.73
CA ILE A 45 4.47 -8.05 5.86
C ILE A 45 3.58 -8.24 4.61
N ARG A 46 3.64 -9.40 3.96
CA ARG A 46 2.76 -9.72 2.82
C ARG A 46 1.27 -9.69 3.17
N SER A 47 0.92 -10.20 4.34
CA SER A 47 -0.47 -10.19 4.81
C SER A 47 -0.97 -8.76 5.04
N LYS A 48 -0.13 -7.90 5.62
CA LYS A 48 -0.43 -6.47 5.80
C LYS A 48 -0.55 -5.72 4.48
N GLN A 49 0.36 -5.99 3.52
CA GLN A 49 0.31 -5.44 2.16
C GLN A 49 -1.02 -5.78 1.48
N LYS A 50 -1.41 -7.06 1.49
CA LYS A 50 -2.68 -7.53 0.90
C LYS A 50 -3.89 -6.87 1.55
N TYR A 51 -3.88 -6.69 2.87
CA TYR A 51 -4.94 -5.98 3.58
C TYR A 51 -5.06 -4.52 3.13
N MET A 52 -3.94 -3.81 3.02
CA MET A 52 -3.93 -2.40 2.61
C MET A 52 -4.45 -2.21 1.19
N VAL A 53 -3.96 -3.00 0.21
CA VAL A 53 -4.45 -2.97 -1.18
C VAL A 53 -5.97 -3.19 -1.22
N ASN A 54 -6.45 -4.24 -0.55
CA ASN A 54 -7.89 -4.55 -0.52
C ASN A 54 -8.73 -3.43 0.13
N LYS A 55 -8.19 -2.75 1.16
CA LYS A 55 -8.88 -1.65 1.83
C LYS A 55 -8.98 -0.42 0.91
N PHE A 56 -7.86 -0.03 0.28
CA PHE A 56 -7.85 1.11 -0.64
C PHE A 56 -8.69 0.87 -1.89
N SER A 57 -8.67 -0.34 -2.47
CA SER A 57 -9.55 -0.65 -3.61
C SER A 57 -11.04 -0.53 -3.25
N LYS A 58 -11.44 -0.98 -2.05
CA LYS A 58 -12.82 -0.84 -1.58
C LYS A 58 -13.22 0.61 -1.31
N GLU A 59 -12.33 1.40 -0.69
CA GLU A 59 -12.59 2.81 -0.42
C GLU A 59 -12.69 3.61 -1.74
N SER A 60 -11.77 3.38 -2.68
CA SER A 60 -11.82 3.97 -4.02
C SER A 60 -13.11 3.62 -4.77
N THR A 61 -13.55 2.36 -4.71
CA THR A 61 -14.82 1.92 -5.30
C THR A 61 -16.01 2.65 -4.67
N ARG A 62 -16.01 2.81 -3.35
CA ARG A 62 -17.06 3.52 -2.60
C ARG A 62 -17.09 5.01 -2.96
N GLU A 63 -15.95 5.69 -2.99
CA GLU A 63 -15.86 7.10 -3.41
C GLU A 63 -16.38 7.30 -4.83
N ASN A 64 -15.96 6.45 -5.77
CA ASN A 64 -16.41 6.55 -7.17
C ASN A 64 -17.93 6.37 -7.30
N MET A 65 -18.51 5.43 -6.56
CA MET A 65 -19.97 5.25 -6.50
C MET A 65 -20.68 6.49 -5.92
N LEU A 66 -20.14 7.10 -4.84
CA LEU A 66 -20.72 8.30 -4.23
C LEU A 66 -20.68 9.50 -5.19
N LYS A 67 -19.54 9.74 -5.86
CA LYS A 67 -19.40 10.78 -6.88
C LYS A 67 -20.39 10.57 -8.04
N ALA A 68 -20.54 9.34 -8.51
CA ALA A 68 -21.53 9.01 -9.54
C ALA A 68 -22.96 9.29 -9.08
N LYS A 69 -23.30 9.00 -7.82
CA LYS A 69 -24.61 9.30 -7.24
C LYS A 69 -24.87 10.81 -7.14
N GLU A 70 -23.90 11.60 -6.69
CA GLU A 70 -24.00 13.06 -6.67
C GLU A 70 -24.24 13.63 -8.06
N ASN A 71 -23.46 13.19 -9.06
CA ASN A 71 -23.61 13.65 -10.44
C ASN A 71 -25.00 13.33 -11.03
N LEU A 72 -25.58 12.18 -10.68
CA LEU A 72 -26.95 11.81 -11.09
C LEU A 72 -28.02 12.66 -10.40
N GLN A 73 -27.77 13.17 -9.20
CA GLN A 73 -28.68 14.05 -8.48
C GLN A 73 -28.60 15.49 -8.99
N THR A 74 -27.39 15.98 -9.27
CA THR A 74 -27.19 17.33 -9.82
C THR A 74 -27.60 17.46 -11.29
N SER A 75 -27.51 16.38 -12.08
CA SER A 75 -27.95 16.37 -13.48
C SER A 75 -29.49 16.34 -13.65
N LYS A 76 -30.26 16.25 -12.57
CA LYS A 76 -31.74 16.27 -12.57
C LYS A 76 -32.33 17.60 -12.06
N SER A 77 -31.50 18.57 -11.69
CA SER A 77 -31.90 19.95 -11.33
C SER A 77 -31.62 20.90 -12.48
#